data_AF-A0A2V8J9S6-F1
#
_entry.id   AF-A0A2V8J9S6-F1
#
_cell.length_a   1.000
_cell.length_b   1.000
_cell.length_c   1.000
_cell.angle_alpha   90.00
_cell.angle_beta   90.00
_cell.angle_gamma   90.00
#
_symmetry.space_group_name_H-M   'P 1'
#
loop_
_entity.id
_entity.type
_entity.pdbx_description
1 polymer ?
#
loop_
_entity_poly.entity_id
_entity_poly.type
_entity_poly.pdbx_seq_one_letter_code
_entity_poly.pdbx_strand_id
1 'polypeptide(L)'
;MIFDYDAILRAIDARVSATPPDEIPQLLSPLPLAIWGELLLEVPARYPNLKAFFPSMASEEIQTHWTGNHGTALLGQTIAFVESLVNGYQTMTRRGLEKARVLDFGCGWGRIIRLLYKYVGYENIFALDPWDEPITLCKQHGVKAHLALSEDVPVVLPRSV
;
A
#
# COMPACT_ATOMS: atom_id res chain seq x y z
N MET A 1 -17.08 11.87 -7.06
CA MET A 1 -16.52 10.51 -7.16
C MET A 1 -16.64 9.74 -5.85
N ILE A 2 -15.94 10.05 -4.75
CA ILE A 2 -16.13 9.29 -3.47
C ILE A 2 -17.60 9.21 -3.01
N PHE A 3 -18.40 10.28 -3.19
CA PHE A 3 -19.81 10.30 -2.78
C PHE A 3 -20.67 9.27 -3.51
N ASP A 4 -20.29 8.87 -4.73
CA ASP A 4 -21.01 7.87 -5.53
C ASP A 4 -20.85 6.46 -4.93
N TYR A 5 -19.90 6.27 -4.01
CA TYR A 5 -19.60 5.02 -3.32
C TYR A 5 -20.05 5.04 -1.85
N ASP A 6 -20.84 6.03 -1.38
CA ASP A 6 -21.17 6.18 0.05
C ASP A 6 -21.75 4.92 0.68
N ALA A 7 -22.71 4.26 0.01
CA ALA A 7 -23.32 3.02 0.51
C ALA A 7 -22.29 1.89 0.67
N ILE A 8 -21.38 1.74 -0.31
CA ILE A 8 -20.30 0.74 -0.29
C ILE A 8 -19.31 1.06 0.83
N LEU A 9 -18.91 2.33 0.96
CA LEU A 9 -17.96 2.78 1.98
C LEU A 9 -18.50 2.61 3.39
N ARG A 10 -19.80 2.87 3.62
CA ARG A 10 -20.44 2.58 4.92
C ARG A 10 -20.42 1.09 5.25
N ALA A 11 -20.69 0.23 4.27
CA ALA A 11 -20.67 -1.21 4.47
C ALA A 11 -19.24 -1.72 4.78
N ILE A 12 -18.23 -1.16 4.13
CA ILE A 12 -16.82 -1.47 4.40
C ILE A 12 -16.42 -0.95 5.79
N ASP A 13 -16.73 0.31 6.10
CA ASP A 13 -16.45 0.93 7.40
C ASP A 13 -17.04 0.13 8.57
N ALA A 14 -18.26 -0.40 8.42
CA ALA A 14 -18.88 -1.21 9.46
C ALA A 14 -18.17 -2.56 9.73
N ARG A 15 -17.34 -3.05 8.80
CA ARG A 15 -16.77 -4.41 8.83
C ARG A 15 -15.25 -4.45 8.93
N VAL A 16 -14.55 -3.43 8.43
CA VAL A 16 -13.10 -3.45 8.21
C VAL A 16 -12.31 -3.73 9.50
N SER A 17 -12.78 -3.27 10.66
CA SER A 17 -12.12 -3.49 11.96
C SER A 17 -12.18 -4.93 12.46
N ALA A 18 -13.19 -5.69 12.03
CA ALA A 18 -13.39 -7.10 12.40
C ALA A 18 -13.02 -8.07 11.28
N THR A 19 -12.65 -7.56 10.10
CA THR A 19 -12.32 -8.38 8.93
C THR A 19 -10.89 -8.92 9.05
N PRO A 20 -10.68 -10.24 8.94
CA PRO A 20 -9.36 -10.83 8.92
C PRO A 20 -8.48 -10.25 7.81
N PRO A 21 -7.15 -10.15 8.01
CA PRO A 21 -6.22 -9.60 7.04
C PRO A 21 -6.36 -10.16 5.60
N ASP A 22 -6.55 -11.48 5.47
CA ASP A 22 -6.66 -12.21 4.20
C ASP A 22 -8.00 -11.97 3.49
N GLU A 23 -9.03 -11.53 4.22
CA GLU A 23 -10.35 -11.20 3.66
C GLU A 23 -10.48 -9.72 3.26
N ILE A 24 -9.53 -8.86 3.65
CA ILE A 24 -9.53 -7.43 3.31
C ILE A 24 -9.64 -7.19 1.79
N PRO A 25 -8.88 -7.87 0.90
CA PRO A 25 -9.01 -7.66 -0.54
C PRO A 25 -10.42 -7.94 -1.06
N GLN A 26 -11.09 -8.97 -0.54
CA GLN A 26 -12.46 -9.31 -0.92
C GLN A 26 -13.45 -8.23 -0.44
N LEU A 27 -13.26 -7.70 0.78
CA LEU A 27 -14.06 -6.59 1.31
C LEU A 27 -13.91 -5.32 0.47
N LEU A 28 -12.69 -5.03 0.00
CA LEU A 28 -12.36 -3.84 -0.81
C LEU A 28 -12.61 -4.01 -2.31
N SER A 29 -12.93 -5.23 -2.78
CA SER A 29 -13.12 -5.55 -4.20
C SER A 29 -14.10 -4.63 -4.94
N PRO A 30 -15.23 -4.15 -4.35
CA PRO A 30 -16.18 -3.30 -5.07
C PRO A 30 -15.68 -1.87 -5.31
N LEU A 31 -14.65 -1.41 -4.60
CA LEU A 31 -14.11 -0.06 -4.78
C LEU A 31 -13.10 -0.04 -5.93
N PRO A 32 -13.17 0.90 -6.89
CA PRO A 32 -12.08 1.13 -7.82
C PRO A 32 -10.78 1.51 -7.08
N LEU A 33 -9.63 1.18 -7.65
CA LEU A 33 -8.33 1.53 -7.05
C LEU A 33 -8.17 3.05 -6.90
N ALA A 34 -8.68 3.84 -7.84
CA ALA A 34 -8.67 5.30 -7.74
C ALA A 34 -9.42 5.81 -6.49
N ILE A 35 -10.58 5.23 -6.18
CA ILE A 35 -11.37 5.60 -4.98
C ILE A 35 -10.63 5.18 -3.71
N TRP A 36 -10.03 3.99 -3.70
CA TRP A 36 -9.16 3.55 -2.58
C TRP A 36 -7.97 4.50 -2.39
N GLY A 37 -7.35 4.94 -3.49
CA GLY A 37 -6.26 5.89 -3.51
C GLY A 37 -6.64 7.26 -2.97
N GLU A 38 -7.78 7.80 -3.38
CA GLU A 38 -8.28 9.09 -2.87
C GLU A 38 -8.51 9.04 -1.35
N LEU A 39 -9.05 7.93 -0.83
CA LEU A 39 -9.24 7.74 0.62
C LEU A 39 -7.92 7.74 1.41
N LEU A 40 -6.81 7.30 0.82
CA LEU A 40 -5.50 7.37 1.48
C LEU A 40 -5.05 8.80 1.75
N LEU A 41 -5.39 9.75 0.86
CA LEU A 41 -5.03 11.15 1.05
C LEU A 41 -5.86 11.76 2.18
N GLU A 42 -7.16 11.49 2.19
CA GLU A 42 -8.04 11.95 3.26
C GLU A 42 -9.26 11.02 3.42
N VAL A 43 -9.38 10.41 4.59
CA VAL A 43 -10.56 9.61 4.95
C VAL A 43 -11.63 10.53 5.57
N PRO A 44 -12.82 10.64 4.96
CA PRO A 44 -13.91 11.44 5.53
C PRO A 44 -14.27 11.02 6.96
N ALA A 45 -14.51 11.99 7.84
CA ALA A 45 -14.79 11.76 9.26
C ALA A 45 -16.00 10.84 9.55
N ARG A 46 -16.91 10.69 8.58
CA ARG A 46 -18.08 9.80 8.66
C ARG A 46 -17.73 8.30 8.54
N TYR A 47 -16.48 7.94 8.25
CA TYR A 47 -15.99 6.56 8.19
C TYR A 47 -14.88 6.34 9.24
N PRO A 48 -15.22 6.28 10.53
CA PRO A 48 -14.24 6.22 11.61
C PRO A 48 -13.40 4.94 11.63
N ASN A 49 -13.97 3.80 11.25
CA ASN A 49 -13.25 2.53 11.25
C ASN A 49 -12.30 2.42 10.07
N LEU A 50 -12.70 2.93 8.90
CA LEU A 50 -11.81 3.11 7.75
C LEU A 50 -10.66 4.05 8.13
N LYS A 51 -10.95 5.18 8.78
CA LYS A 51 -9.91 6.13 9.23
C LYS A 51 -8.92 5.49 10.19
N ALA A 52 -9.38 4.64 11.11
CA ALA A 52 -8.51 3.89 12.02
C ALA A 52 -7.75 2.76 11.30
N PHE A 53 -8.32 2.20 10.24
CA PHE A 53 -7.68 1.15 9.44
C PHE A 53 -6.58 1.69 8.55
N PHE A 54 -6.75 2.87 7.96
CA PHE A 54 -5.77 3.43 7.02
C PHE A 54 -4.46 3.81 7.71
N PRO A 55 -3.30 3.44 7.13
CA PRO A 55 -2.04 4.09 7.48
C PRO A 55 -2.14 5.59 7.21
N SER A 56 -1.56 6.41 8.07
CA SER A 56 -1.47 7.85 7.78
C SER A 56 -0.45 8.11 6.65
N MET A 57 -0.61 9.25 5.98
CA MET A 57 0.33 9.69 4.96
C MET A 57 1.58 10.28 5.61
N ALA A 58 2.73 10.04 4.99
CA ALA A 58 3.96 10.78 5.31
C ALA A 58 3.77 12.28 5.00
N SER A 59 4.58 13.16 5.59
CA SER A 59 4.52 14.59 5.29
C SER A 59 4.82 14.86 3.82
N GLU A 60 4.35 15.99 3.28
CA GLU A 60 4.65 16.39 1.90
C GLU A 60 6.16 16.53 1.65
N GLU A 61 6.92 16.96 2.66
CA GLU A 61 8.38 17.04 2.64
C GLU A 61 9.00 15.65 2.44
N ILE A 62 8.58 14.66 3.23
CA ILE A 62 9.05 13.27 3.09
C ILE A 62 8.64 12.71 1.73
N GLN A 63 7.39 12.90 1.32
CA GLN A 63 6.94 12.43 0.00
C GLN A 63 7.80 13.01 -1.12
N THR A 64 8.05 14.32 -1.08
CA THR A 64 8.84 15.03 -2.09
C THR A 64 10.31 14.62 -2.06
N HIS A 65 10.91 14.49 -0.87
CA HIS A 65 12.30 14.07 -0.72
C HIS A 65 12.56 12.69 -1.34
N TRP A 66 11.65 11.74 -1.09
CA TRP A 66 11.83 10.35 -1.50
C TRP A 66 11.35 10.06 -2.93
N THR A 67 10.39 10.83 -3.46
CA THR A 67 9.71 10.50 -4.73
C THR A 67 9.65 11.65 -5.73
N GLY A 68 10.13 12.84 -5.36
CA GLY A 68 10.09 14.05 -6.18
C GLY A 68 8.72 14.70 -6.30
N ASN A 69 7.68 14.16 -5.66
CA ASN A 69 6.31 14.68 -5.71
C ASN A 69 5.54 14.36 -4.42
N HIS A 70 4.30 14.85 -4.27
CA HIS A 70 3.44 14.56 -3.12
C HIS A 70 1.95 14.57 -3.51
N GLY A 71 1.10 14.09 -2.58
CA GLY A 71 -0.35 14.19 -2.67
C GLY A 71 -0.93 13.55 -3.93
N THR A 72 -1.89 14.23 -4.57
CA THR A 72 -2.64 13.72 -5.73
C THR A 72 -1.76 13.39 -6.93
N ALA A 73 -0.72 14.19 -7.19
CA ALA A 73 0.16 13.97 -8.33
C ALA A 73 0.99 12.69 -8.14
N LEU A 74 1.52 12.46 -6.94
CA LEU A 74 2.20 11.22 -6.59
C LEU A 74 1.24 10.02 -6.56
N LEU A 75 0.02 10.23 -6.08
CA LEU A 75 -1.01 9.19 -6.04
C LEU A 75 -1.31 8.65 -7.45
N GLY A 76 -1.48 9.53 -8.44
CA GLY A 76 -1.74 9.12 -9.82
C GLY A 76 -0.64 8.22 -10.40
N GLN A 77 0.64 8.56 -10.15
CA GLN A 77 1.77 7.72 -10.55
C GLN A 77 1.76 6.36 -9.83
N THR A 78 1.39 6.36 -8.56
CA THR A 78 1.35 5.16 -7.72
C THR A 78 0.22 4.22 -8.17
N ILE A 79 -0.95 4.75 -8.49
CA ILE A 79 -2.07 3.99 -9.05
C ILE A 79 -1.66 3.32 -10.36
N ALA A 80 -1.10 4.08 -11.31
CA ALA A 80 -0.68 3.54 -12.61
C ALA A 80 0.36 2.41 -12.46
N PHE A 81 1.29 2.54 -11.51
CA PHE A 81 2.25 1.50 -11.20
C PHE A 81 1.57 0.23 -10.66
N VAL A 82 0.67 0.36 -9.67
CA VAL A 82 -0.03 -0.78 -9.07
C VAL A 82 -0.95 -1.47 -10.08
N GLU A 83 -1.64 -0.73 -10.94
CA GLU A 83 -2.42 -1.31 -12.04
C GLU A 83 -1.54 -2.11 -12.99
N SER A 84 -0.38 -1.58 -13.36
CA SER A 84 0.58 -2.27 -14.22
C SER A 84 1.10 -3.55 -13.58
N LEU A 85 1.38 -3.52 -12.26
CA LEU A 85 1.80 -4.68 -11.48
C LEU A 85 0.73 -5.76 -11.46
N VAL A 86 -0.52 -5.40 -11.12
CA VAL A 86 -1.65 -6.34 -11.05
C VAL A 86 -1.91 -6.97 -12.42
N ASN A 87 -1.97 -6.15 -13.47
CA ASN A 87 -2.22 -6.60 -14.84
C ASN A 87 -1.08 -7.49 -15.36
N GLY A 88 0.17 -7.12 -15.09
CA GLY A 88 1.34 -7.91 -15.47
C GLY A 88 1.34 -9.27 -14.79
N TYR A 89 1.13 -9.31 -13.47
CA TYR A 89 1.05 -10.57 -12.72
C TYR A 89 -0.07 -11.48 -13.24
N GLN A 90 -1.27 -10.94 -13.45
CA GLN A 90 -2.40 -11.71 -13.94
C GLN A 90 -2.18 -12.24 -15.36
N THR A 91 -1.55 -11.45 -16.23
CA THR A 91 -1.25 -11.85 -17.61
C THR A 91 -0.26 -13.02 -17.65
N MET A 92 0.80 -12.96 -16.84
CA MET A 92 1.85 -13.99 -16.81
C MET A 92 1.41 -15.26 -16.08
N THR A 93 0.67 -15.14 -14.99
CA THR A 93 0.37 -16.28 -14.10
C THR A 93 -1.04 -16.84 -14.27
N ARG A 94 -1.94 -16.10 -14.94
CA ARG A 94 -3.38 -16.37 -15.02
C ARG A 94 -4.07 -16.45 -13.66
N ARG A 95 -3.51 -15.79 -12.64
CA ARG A 95 -4.02 -15.74 -11.26
C ARG A 95 -4.09 -14.29 -10.78
N GLY A 96 -5.01 -14.01 -9.86
CA GLY A 96 -5.01 -12.74 -9.14
C GLY A 96 -4.02 -12.73 -7.97
N LEU A 97 -3.90 -11.58 -7.31
CA LEU A 97 -2.95 -11.36 -6.22
C LEU A 97 -3.49 -11.76 -4.83
N GLU A 98 -4.77 -12.14 -4.73
CA GLU A 98 -5.45 -12.42 -3.45
C GLU A 98 -4.76 -13.48 -2.59
N LYS A 99 -4.01 -14.39 -3.21
CA LYS A 99 -3.21 -15.44 -2.52
C LYS A 99 -1.71 -15.31 -2.77
N ALA A 100 -1.28 -14.21 -3.39
CA ALA A 100 0.13 -13.97 -3.68
C ALA A 100 0.85 -13.51 -2.41
N ARG A 101 2.14 -13.84 -2.34
CA ARG A 101 3.07 -13.23 -1.39
C ARG A 101 3.84 -12.15 -2.14
N VAL A 102 3.76 -10.92 -1.68
CA VAL A 102 4.36 -9.76 -2.37
C VAL A 102 5.55 -9.26 -1.56
N LEU A 103 6.68 -9.07 -2.23
CA LEU A 103 7.86 -8.42 -1.68
C LEU A 103 8.00 -7.04 -2.30
N ASP A 104 7.98 -5.99 -1.48
CA ASP A 104 8.33 -4.61 -1.83
C ASP A 104 9.77 -4.34 -1.38
N PHE A 105 10.71 -4.42 -2.33
CA PHE A 105 12.13 -4.20 -2.08
C PHE A 105 12.48 -2.73 -2.33
N GLY A 106 13.07 -2.05 -1.33
CA GLY A 106 13.19 -0.60 -1.32
C GLY A 106 11.83 0.05 -1.03
N CYS A 107 11.14 -0.42 0.02
CA CYS A 107 9.75 -0.05 0.27
C CYS A 107 9.56 1.44 0.63
N GLY A 108 10.63 2.15 1.00
CA GLY A 108 10.56 3.54 1.42
C GLY A 108 9.57 3.72 2.57
N TRP A 109 8.81 4.82 2.55
CA TRP A 109 7.76 5.07 3.54
C TRP A 109 6.49 4.19 3.34
N GLY A 110 6.50 3.20 2.44
CA GLY A 110 5.43 2.23 2.22
C GLY A 110 4.39 2.66 1.17
N ARG A 111 4.80 3.50 0.22
CA ARG A 111 3.91 4.12 -0.78
C ARG A 111 3.08 3.08 -1.54
N ILE A 112 3.72 2.02 -2.03
CA ILE A 112 3.07 0.97 -2.83
C ILE A 112 2.19 0.08 -1.94
N ILE A 113 2.70 -0.29 -0.76
CA ILE A 113 2.01 -1.14 0.24
C ILE A 113 0.59 -0.65 0.54
N ARG A 114 0.41 0.67 0.70
CA ARG A 114 -0.89 1.30 1.00
C ARG A 114 -1.96 0.99 -0.05
N LEU A 115 -1.58 0.93 -1.32
CA LEU A 115 -2.50 0.55 -2.41
C LEU A 115 -2.64 -0.97 -2.55
N LEU A 116 -1.60 -1.73 -2.21
CA LEU A 116 -1.62 -3.20 -2.28
C LEU A 116 -2.65 -3.85 -1.35
N TYR A 117 -3.09 -3.19 -0.27
CA TYR A 117 -4.17 -3.71 0.59
C TYR A 117 -5.46 -4.01 -0.17
N LYS A 118 -5.68 -3.35 -1.31
CA LYS A 118 -6.83 -3.66 -2.17
C LYS A 118 -6.76 -5.07 -2.78
N TYR A 119 -5.56 -5.62 -2.94
CA TYR A 119 -5.32 -6.83 -3.73
C TYR A 119 -4.72 -7.97 -2.91
N VAL A 120 -4.04 -7.67 -1.81
CA VAL A 120 -3.30 -8.64 -1.00
C VAL A 120 -3.57 -8.38 0.48
N GLY A 121 -3.83 -9.44 1.25
CA GLY A 121 -3.87 -9.36 2.70
C GLY A 121 -2.53 -8.87 3.24
N TYR A 122 -2.52 -7.93 4.17
CA TYR A 122 -1.29 -7.28 4.63
C TYR A 122 -0.32 -8.23 5.36
N GLU A 123 -0.80 -9.38 5.82
CA GLU A 123 -0.02 -10.51 6.34
C GLU A 123 0.77 -11.26 5.25
N ASN A 124 0.48 -11.01 3.98
CA ASN A 124 1.19 -11.57 2.83
C ASN A 124 2.07 -10.52 2.11
N ILE A 125 2.19 -9.31 2.66
CA ILE A 125 3.08 -8.26 2.16
C ILE A 125 4.34 -8.22 3.00
N PHE A 126 5.48 -8.36 2.33
CA PHE A 126 6.82 -8.27 2.89
C PHE A 126 7.47 -7.02 2.34
N ALA A 127 8.13 -6.25 3.20
CA ALA A 127 8.69 -4.96 2.83
C ALA A 127 10.08 -4.83 3.43
N LEU A 128 11.04 -4.57 2.56
CA LEU A 128 12.46 -4.51 2.89
C LEU A 128 13.03 -3.16 2.48
N ASP A 129 13.90 -2.62 3.31
CA ASP A 129 14.70 -1.44 2.99
C ASP A 129 16.07 -1.57 3.68
N PRO A 130 17.19 -1.18 3.04
CA PRO A 130 18.50 -1.17 3.70
C PRO A 130 18.60 -0.06 4.76
N TRP A 131 17.75 0.99 4.69
CA TRP A 131 17.84 2.12 5.60
C TRP A 131 16.78 2.04 6.71
N ASP A 132 17.18 2.37 7.93
CA ASP A 132 16.30 2.37 9.11
C ASP A 132 15.16 3.39 9.02
N GLU A 133 15.39 4.52 8.35
CA GLU A 133 14.45 5.64 8.27
C GLU A 133 13.13 5.25 7.56
N PRO A 134 13.14 4.69 6.33
CA PRO A 134 11.97 4.09 5.68
C PRO A 134 11.12 3.17 6.57
N ILE A 135 11.79 2.24 7.27
CA ILE A 135 11.13 1.27 8.14
C ILE A 135 10.50 1.97 9.35
N THR A 136 11.20 2.96 9.90
CA THR A 136 10.69 3.78 11.01
C THR A 136 9.46 4.59 10.57
N LEU A 137 9.49 5.20 9.39
CA LEU A 137 8.36 5.92 8.81
C LEU A 137 7.15 4.99 8.59
N CYS A 138 7.37 3.79 8.06
CA CYS A 138 6.31 2.79 7.91
C CYS A 138 5.64 2.48 9.24
N LYS A 139 6.42 2.23 10.30
CA LYS A 139 5.90 1.94 11.65
C LYS A 139 5.15 3.14 12.25
N GLN A 140 5.74 4.33 12.17
CA GLN A 140 5.14 5.57 12.67
C GLN A 140 3.77 5.84 12.02
N HIS A 141 3.66 5.58 10.72
CA HIS A 141 2.44 5.81 9.96
C HIS A 141 1.45 4.64 9.98
N GLY A 142 1.73 3.57 10.74
CA GLY A 142 0.81 2.43 10.88
C GLY A 142 0.69 1.57 9.60
N VAL A 143 1.74 1.55 8.78
CA VAL A 143 1.81 0.63 7.62
C VAL A 143 1.88 -0.80 8.14
N LYS A 144 0.85 -1.58 7.84
CA LYS A 144 0.75 -3.01 8.11
C LYS A 144 1.44 -3.79 6.99
N ALA A 145 2.53 -4.47 7.32
CA ALA A 145 3.26 -5.42 6.48
C ALA A 145 4.30 -6.12 7.36
N HIS A 146 4.95 -7.16 6.84
CA HIS A 146 6.19 -7.67 7.43
C HIS A 146 7.35 -6.75 7.05
N LEU A 147 7.64 -5.80 7.94
CA LEU A 147 8.72 -4.82 7.76
C LEU A 147 10.04 -5.38 8.29
N ALA A 148 11.07 -5.42 7.46
CA ALA A 148 12.41 -5.86 7.85
C ALA A 148 13.51 -5.03 7.17
N LEU A 149 14.68 -5.01 7.78
CA LEU A 149 15.88 -4.45 7.16
C LEU A 149 16.51 -5.51 6.26
N SER A 150 16.91 -5.11 5.05
CA SER A 150 17.83 -5.94 4.25
C SER A 150 19.27 -5.67 4.65
N GLU A 151 20.15 -6.63 4.43
CA GLU A 151 21.59 -6.39 4.56
C GLU A 151 22.02 -5.22 3.65
N ASP A 152 22.94 -4.40 4.16
CA ASP A 152 23.44 -3.22 3.48
C ASP A 152 24.25 -3.59 2.21
N VAL A 153 24.49 -2.61 1.34
CA VAL A 153 25.13 -2.74 0.02
C VAL A 153 26.38 -3.64 0.09
N PRO A 154 26.63 -4.52 -0.91
CA PRO A 154 27.81 -5.37 -0.93
C PRO A 154 29.10 -4.59 -0.64
N VAL A 155 29.80 -4.94 0.44
CA VAL A 155 31.08 -4.31 0.82
C VAL A 155 32.23 -4.64 -0.13
N VAL A 156 31.99 -5.51 -1.11
CA VAL A 156 32.92 -5.88 -2.16
C VAL A 156 32.16 -5.94 -3.48
N LEU A 157 32.67 -5.23 -4.50
CA LEU A 157 32.17 -5.38 -5.86
C LEU A 157 32.33 -6.84 -6.31
N PRO A 158 31.34 -7.44 -6.99
CA PRO A 158 31.53 -8.75 -7.61
C PRO A 158 32.66 -8.62 -8.63
N ARG A 159 33.85 -9.11 -8.27
CA ARG A 159 34.96 -9.23 -9.21
C ARG A 159 34.63 -10.42 -10.11
N SER A 160 34.57 -10.18 -11.41
CA SER A 160 34.67 -11.25 -12.40
C SER A 160 35.97 -12.01 -12.13
N VAL A 161 35.86 -13.27 -11.71
CA VAL A 161 36.96 -14.26 -11.76
C VAL A 161 37.14 -14.74 -13.18
#